data_AF-A0A9W7BJL7-F1
#
_entry.id   AF-A0A9W7BJL7-F1
#
_cell.length_a   1.000
_cell.length_b   1.000
_cell.length_c   1.000
_cell.angle_alpha   90.00
_cell.angle_beta   90.00
_cell.angle_gamma   90.00
#
_symmetry.space_group_name_H-M   'P 1'
#
loop_
_entity.id
_entity.type
_entity.pdbx_description
1 polymer ?
#
loop_
_entity_poly.entity_id
_entity_poly.type
_entity_poly.pdbx_seq_one_letter_code
_entity_poly.pdbx_strand_id
1 'polypeptide(L)'
;DSGLKNCLQVGTAFHNAGLCPGDRRAIEDLFLTGKLKVLCATSTLAMGINMPAHLVIVKGTRCWRGSAGHVDLDIGTLTQMMGRAGRPGHDTSGVAVVLTDNNSVKKFEAKMSGSVVVESHLKNQLVETMNAEISQGVVTDINGALRWLKSTFFYVRMRCRPTFY
;
A
#
# COMPACT_ATOMS: atom_id res chain seq x y z
N ASP A 1 -14.14 17.09 16.03
CA ASP A 1 -15.24 16.14 15.73
C ASP A 1 -15.88 15.62 17.03
N SER A 2 -17.22 15.49 17.15
CA SER A 2 -17.89 15.02 18.39
C SER A 2 -17.75 13.51 18.62
N GLY A 3 -17.73 12.70 17.56
CA GLY A 3 -17.46 11.27 17.64
C GLY A 3 -16.04 10.99 18.12
N LEU A 4 -15.06 11.76 17.63
CA LEU A 4 -13.68 11.68 18.08
C LEU A 4 -13.56 11.97 19.59
N LYS A 5 -14.23 13.00 20.10
CA LYS A 5 -14.22 13.33 21.53
C LYS A 5 -14.72 12.16 22.39
N ASN A 6 -15.79 11.49 21.95
CA ASN A 6 -16.33 10.32 22.66
C ASN A 6 -15.34 9.15 22.66
N CYS A 7 -14.65 8.88 21.54
CA CYS A 7 -13.61 7.86 21.49
C CYS A 7 -12.44 8.17 22.45
N LEU A 8 -12.02 9.43 22.50
CA LEU A 8 -10.90 9.87 23.35
C LEU A 8 -11.19 9.68 24.84
N GLN A 9 -12.43 9.81 25.28
CA GLN A 9 -12.84 9.58 26.68
C GLN A 9 -12.57 8.14 27.14
N VAL A 10 -12.56 7.18 26.21
CA VAL A 10 -12.27 5.77 26.50
C VAL A 10 -10.86 5.35 26.05
N GLY A 11 -9.98 6.31 25.75
CA GLY A 11 -8.58 6.04 25.40
C GLY A 11 -8.36 5.51 23.97
N THR A 12 -9.33 5.72 23.08
CA THR A 12 -9.28 5.30 21.67
C THR A 12 -9.43 6.51 20.74
N ALA A 13 -8.99 6.39 19.49
CA ALA A 13 -9.22 7.42 18.48
C ALA A 13 -9.35 6.80 17.08
N PHE A 14 -9.77 7.62 16.12
CA PHE A 14 -9.72 7.25 14.70
C PHE A 14 -8.96 8.30 13.89
N HIS A 15 -8.25 7.87 12.85
CA HIS A 15 -7.49 8.72 11.95
C HIS A 15 -7.92 8.50 10.50
N ASN A 16 -8.41 9.56 9.85
CA ASN A 16 -8.79 9.52 8.45
C ASN A 16 -8.70 10.93 7.82
N ALA A 17 -8.74 10.98 6.49
CA ALA A 17 -8.63 12.23 5.73
C ALA A 17 -9.79 13.23 5.95
N GLY A 18 -10.92 12.78 6.49
CA GLY A 18 -12.07 13.63 6.82
C GLY A 18 -11.87 14.46 8.10
N LEU A 19 -10.88 14.13 8.93
CA LEU A 19 -10.54 14.93 10.11
C LEU A 19 -9.75 16.18 9.75
N CYS A 20 -10.04 17.27 10.46
CA CYS A 20 -9.30 18.51 10.29
C CYS A 20 -7.81 18.31 10.66
N PRO A 21 -6.88 19.09 10.08
CA PRO A 21 -5.45 18.95 10.35
C PRO A 21 -5.05 19.17 11.82
N GLY A 22 -5.85 19.93 12.58
CA GLY A 22 -5.65 20.11 14.02
C GLY A 22 -5.93 18.83 14.80
N ASP A 23 -7.11 18.22 14.57
CA ASP A 23 -7.52 16.97 15.21
C ASP A 23 -6.53 15.84 14.87
N ARG A 24 -6.08 15.73 13.61
CA ARG A 24 -5.10 14.71 13.19
C ARG A 24 -3.77 14.81 13.94
N ARG A 25 -3.19 16.01 14.01
CA ARG A 25 -1.93 16.25 14.75
C ARG A 25 -2.08 15.93 16.24
N ALA A 26 -3.18 16.34 16.86
CA ALA A 26 -3.43 16.05 18.26
C ALA A 26 -3.51 14.54 18.53
N ILE A 27 -4.20 13.77 17.67
CA ILE A 27 -4.27 12.30 17.80
C ILE A 27 -2.89 11.67 17.61
N GLU A 28 -2.13 12.13 16.62
CA GLU A 28 -0.77 11.64 16.33
C GLU A 28 0.13 11.81 17.56
N ASP A 29 0.15 13.01 18.16
CA ASP A 29 0.93 13.30 19.36
C ASP A 29 0.48 12.46 20.56
N LEU A 30 -0.83 12.33 20.77
CA LEU A 30 -1.38 11.52 21.86
C LEU A 30 -1.06 10.03 21.71
N PHE A 31 -1.00 9.52 20.49
CA PHE A 31 -0.62 8.13 20.22
C PHE A 31 0.89 7.92 20.42
N LEU A 32 1.73 8.80 19.88
CA LEU A 32 3.20 8.72 20.01
C LEU A 32 3.66 8.87 21.47
N THR A 33 2.97 9.69 22.27
CA THR A 33 3.23 9.85 23.71
C THR A 33 2.62 8.73 24.57
N GLY A 34 1.93 7.75 23.96
CA GLY A 34 1.37 6.59 24.64
C GLY A 34 0.13 6.86 25.49
N LYS A 35 -0.47 8.06 25.35
CA LYS A 35 -1.74 8.44 25.99
C LYS A 35 -2.95 7.78 25.32
N LEU A 36 -2.84 7.50 24.02
CA LEU A 36 -3.78 6.63 23.30
C LEU A 36 -3.20 5.23 23.18
N LYS A 37 -4.02 4.23 23.54
CA LYS A 37 -3.63 2.82 23.44
C LYS A 37 -4.04 2.19 22.12
N VAL A 38 -5.13 2.68 21.53
CA VAL A 38 -5.69 2.14 20.29
C VAL A 38 -6.03 3.27 19.33
N LEU A 39 -5.57 3.15 18.09
CA LEU A 39 -5.88 4.05 17.00
C LEU A 39 -6.40 3.27 15.80
N CYS A 40 -7.62 3.60 15.35
CA CYS A 40 -8.23 3.02 14.16
C CYS A 40 -7.98 3.94 12.96
N ALA A 41 -7.26 3.48 11.93
CA ALA A 41 -6.92 4.33 10.79
C ALA A 41 -7.37 3.75 9.45
N THR A 42 -7.60 4.63 8.48
CA THR A 42 -7.78 4.22 7.08
C THR A 42 -6.42 3.95 6.42
N SER A 43 -6.44 3.30 5.25
CA SER A 43 -5.22 2.94 4.50
C SER A 43 -4.28 4.11 4.21
N THR A 44 -4.81 5.33 4.17
CA THR A 44 -4.00 6.54 3.96
C THR A 44 -2.95 6.76 5.05
N LEU A 45 -3.15 6.30 6.28
CA LEU A 45 -2.14 6.43 7.35
C LEU A 45 -0.87 5.63 7.05
N ALA A 46 -1.00 4.48 6.38
CA ALA A 46 0.15 3.66 6.00
C ALA A 46 1.09 4.42 5.04
N MET A 47 0.58 5.42 4.32
CA MET A 47 1.29 6.20 3.34
C MET A 47 1.55 7.62 3.87
N GLY A 48 2.76 7.90 4.36
CA GLY A 48 3.22 9.27 4.58
C GLY A 48 3.28 9.79 6.00
N ILE A 49 3.02 8.98 7.03
CA ILE A 49 3.24 9.37 8.44
C ILE A 49 4.07 8.30 9.15
N ASN A 50 5.12 8.73 9.87
CA ASN A 50 5.96 7.83 10.65
C ASN A 50 5.36 7.61 12.06
N MET A 51 4.34 6.74 12.12
CA MET A 51 3.69 6.38 13.38
C MET A 51 3.82 4.87 13.62
N PRO A 52 4.89 4.41 14.29
CA PRO A 52 5.04 3.00 14.62
C PRO A 52 4.16 2.61 15.81
N ALA A 53 3.70 1.36 15.81
CA ALA A 53 2.90 0.76 16.88
C ALA A 53 3.43 -0.64 17.19
N HIS A 54 3.37 -1.08 18.45
CA HIS A 54 3.80 -2.44 18.79
C HIS A 54 2.97 -3.51 18.03
N LEU A 55 1.65 -3.31 17.99
CA LEU A 55 0.69 -4.17 17.31
C LEU A 55 -0.03 -3.41 16.21
N VAL A 56 -0.05 -3.97 15.00
CA VAL A 56 -0.86 -3.49 13.88
C VAL A 56 -1.89 -4.56 13.52
N ILE A 57 -3.16 -4.18 13.47
CA ILE A 57 -4.25 -5.07 13.04
C ILE A 57 -4.79 -4.56 11.71
N VAL A 58 -4.68 -5.37 10.66
CA VAL A 58 -5.33 -5.11 9.37
C VAL A 58 -6.67 -5.81 9.36
N LYS A 59 -7.74 -5.02 9.57
CA LYS A 59 -9.11 -5.53 9.60
C LYS A 59 -9.69 -5.63 8.19
N GLY A 60 -9.68 -6.83 7.62
CA GLY A 60 -10.19 -7.11 6.29
C GLY A 60 -9.16 -6.83 5.21
N THR A 61 -9.21 -7.64 4.14
CA THR A 61 -8.23 -7.62 3.04
C THR A 61 -8.86 -7.34 1.69
N ARG A 62 -10.11 -6.87 1.66
CA ARG A 62 -10.83 -6.48 0.45
C ARG A 62 -11.19 -5.00 0.51
N CYS A 63 -11.05 -4.33 -0.62
CA CYS A 63 -11.38 -2.91 -0.77
C CYS A 63 -12.24 -2.68 -2.01
N TRP A 64 -13.11 -1.68 -1.95
CA TRP A 64 -13.90 -1.26 -3.09
C TRP A 64 -13.03 -0.48 -4.09
N ARG A 65 -13.08 -0.87 -5.37
CA ARG A 65 -12.37 -0.22 -6.49
C ARG A 65 -13.33 0.17 -7.60
N GLY A 66 -14.31 1.01 -7.27
CA GLY A 66 -15.22 1.61 -8.25
C GLY A 66 -15.89 0.55 -9.13
N SER A 67 -15.68 0.65 -10.46
CA SER A 67 -16.23 -0.28 -11.44
C SER A 67 -15.76 -1.73 -11.28
N ALA A 68 -14.60 -1.98 -10.66
CA ALA A 68 -14.08 -3.32 -10.44
C ALA A 68 -14.69 -4.02 -9.20
N GLY A 69 -15.50 -3.31 -8.41
CA GLY A 69 -16.14 -3.86 -7.22
C GLY A 69 -15.17 -4.12 -6.06
N HIS A 70 -15.47 -5.13 -5.23
CA HIS A 70 -14.62 -5.53 -4.10
C HIS A 70 -13.47 -6.41 -4.57
N VAL A 71 -12.25 -5.88 -4.56
CA VAL A 71 -11.02 -6.59 -4.91
C VAL A 71 -10.10 -6.72 -3.70
N ASP A 72 -9.20 -7.69 -3.75
CA ASP A 72 -8.20 -7.86 -2.70
C ASP A 72 -7.27 -6.64 -2.61
N LEU A 73 -6.80 -6.36 -1.39
CA LEU A 73 -5.75 -5.38 -1.16
C LEU A 73 -4.48 -5.78 -1.90
N ASP A 74 -3.84 -4.78 -2.47
CA ASP A 74 -2.51 -4.94 -3.04
C ASP A 74 -1.51 -5.28 -1.93
N ILE A 75 -0.52 -6.11 -2.27
CA ILE A 75 0.48 -6.58 -1.31
C ILE A 75 1.41 -5.47 -0.89
N GLY A 76 1.73 -4.52 -1.77
CA GLY A 76 2.48 -3.33 -1.37
C GLY A 76 1.72 -2.57 -0.30
N THR A 77 0.42 -2.34 -0.48
CA THR A 77 -0.42 -1.67 0.53
C THR A 77 -0.44 -2.43 1.85
N LEU A 78 -0.66 -3.75 1.81
CA LEU A 78 -0.68 -4.58 3.01
C LEU A 78 0.68 -4.56 3.73
N THR A 79 1.78 -4.64 2.98
CA THR A 79 3.15 -4.57 3.51
C THR A 79 3.43 -3.21 4.15
N GLN A 80 2.98 -2.11 3.54
CA GLN A 80 3.11 -0.77 4.12
C GLN A 80 2.36 -0.63 5.45
N MET A 81 1.17 -1.22 5.57
CA MET A 81 0.43 -1.26 6.84
C MET A 81 1.20 -2.05 7.90
N MET A 82 1.61 -3.27 7.57
CA MET A 82 2.34 -4.15 8.51
C MET A 82 3.71 -3.58 8.90
N GLY A 83 4.37 -2.83 8.02
CA GLY A 83 5.64 -2.16 8.30
C GLY A 83 5.58 -1.09 9.40
N ARG A 84 4.38 -0.75 9.88
CA ARG A 84 4.20 0.09 11.07
C ARG A 84 4.29 -0.70 12.37
N ALA A 85 4.30 -2.03 12.31
CA ALA A 85 4.43 -2.89 13.47
C ALA A 85 5.87 -2.89 14.00
N GLY A 86 6.02 -2.72 15.30
CA GLY A 86 7.30 -2.58 16.00
C GLY A 86 7.75 -1.13 16.09
N ARG A 87 8.16 -0.72 17.29
CA ARG A 87 8.71 0.63 17.54
C ARG A 87 10.24 0.55 17.66
N PRO A 88 10.99 1.07 16.68
CA PRO A 88 12.45 1.07 16.75
C PRO A 88 12.95 1.74 18.03
N GLY A 89 13.85 1.07 18.75
CA GLY A 89 14.43 1.57 20.00
C GLY A 89 13.53 1.43 21.24
N HIS A 90 12.28 0.99 21.10
CA HIS A 90 11.36 0.76 22.22
C HIS A 90 10.95 -0.71 22.37
N ASP A 91 10.68 -1.38 21.25
CA ASP A 91 10.24 -2.78 21.25
C ASP A 91 11.36 -3.70 20.70
N THR A 92 11.45 -4.91 21.24
CA THR A 92 12.33 -5.97 20.70
C THR A 92 11.71 -6.67 19.49
N SER A 93 10.38 -6.60 19.34
CA SER A 93 9.63 -7.16 18.23
C SER A 93 8.35 -6.35 17.98
N GLY A 94 7.81 -6.47 16.76
CA GLY A 94 6.50 -5.95 16.37
C GLY A 94 5.58 -7.09 15.95
N VAL A 95 4.28 -6.91 16.15
CA VAL A 95 3.27 -7.90 15.75
C VAL A 95 2.34 -7.29 14.72
N ALA A 96 2.18 -7.96 13.59
CA ALA A 96 1.18 -7.62 12.58
C ALA A 96 0.16 -8.75 12.47
N VAL A 97 -1.12 -8.43 12.65
CA VAL A 97 -2.24 -9.38 12.55
C VAL A 97 -3.10 -8.99 11.36
N VAL A 98 -3.20 -9.90 10.38
CA VAL A 98 -4.03 -9.69 9.19
C VAL A 98 -5.30 -10.53 9.31
N LEU A 99 -6.45 -9.86 9.39
CA LEU A 99 -7.76 -10.50 9.44
C LEU A 99 -8.31 -10.60 8.03
N THR A 100 -8.48 -11.83 7.53
CA THR A 100 -8.91 -12.11 6.16
C THR A 100 -9.83 -13.34 6.12
N ASP A 101 -10.54 -13.52 5.00
CA ASP A 101 -11.28 -14.76 4.74
C ASP A 101 -10.34 -15.98 4.71
N ASN A 102 -10.80 -17.13 5.21
CA ASN A 102 -10.04 -18.38 5.26
C ASN A 102 -9.45 -18.78 3.89
N ASN A 103 -10.20 -18.54 2.81
CA ASN A 103 -9.78 -18.85 1.45
C ASN A 103 -8.60 -17.98 0.97
N SER A 104 -8.41 -16.80 1.58
CA SER A 104 -7.38 -15.84 1.19
C SER A 104 -6.11 -15.94 2.03
N VAL A 105 -6.12 -16.67 3.16
CA VAL A 105 -4.96 -16.83 4.07
C VAL A 105 -3.72 -17.31 3.30
N LYS A 106 -3.83 -18.47 2.63
CA LYS A 106 -2.71 -19.04 1.86
C LYS A 106 -2.20 -18.12 0.76
N LYS A 107 -3.10 -17.35 0.13
CA LYS A 107 -2.75 -16.37 -0.91
C LYS A 107 -1.90 -15.24 -0.33
N PHE A 108 -2.26 -14.71 0.84
CA PHE A 108 -1.50 -13.66 1.50
C PHE A 108 -0.19 -14.18 2.10
N GLU A 109 -0.17 -15.37 2.70
CA GLU A 109 1.06 -16.03 3.19
C GLU A 109 2.08 -16.24 2.06
N ALA A 110 1.64 -16.83 0.94
CA ALA A 110 2.51 -17.03 -0.22
C ALA A 110 3.06 -15.69 -0.73
N LYS A 111 2.24 -14.64 -0.73
CA LYS A 111 2.65 -13.32 -1.18
C LYS A 111 3.61 -12.62 -0.21
N MET A 112 3.50 -12.88 1.10
CA MET A 112 4.38 -12.31 2.13
C MET A 112 5.69 -13.07 2.31
N SER A 113 5.78 -14.31 1.85
CA SER A 113 7.00 -15.13 1.90
C SER A 113 8.18 -14.56 1.10
N GLY A 114 8.00 -13.45 0.38
CA GLY A 114 9.03 -12.86 -0.49
C GLY A 114 9.18 -13.56 -1.85
N SER A 115 8.37 -14.59 -2.12
CA SER A 115 8.44 -15.38 -3.37
C SER A 115 7.64 -14.76 -4.53
N VAL A 116 7.12 -13.54 -4.38
CA VAL A 116 6.32 -12.90 -5.43
C VAL A 116 7.24 -12.38 -6.52
N VAL A 117 7.14 -13.00 -7.68
CA VAL A 117 7.80 -12.50 -8.88
C VAL A 117 7.09 -11.22 -9.33
N VAL A 118 7.83 -10.12 -9.38
CA VAL A 118 7.33 -8.84 -9.90
C VAL A 118 7.24 -8.91 -11.43
N GLU A 119 6.06 -8.64 -11.97
CA GLU A 119 5.79 -8.67 -13.42
C GLU A 119 5.49 -7.25 -13.94
N SER A 120 5.85 -6.99 -15.20
CA SER A 120 5.56 -5.73 -15.87
C SER A 120 4.10 -5.69 -16.33
N HIS A 121 3.46 -4.54 -16.18
CA HIS A 121 2.12 -4.28 -16.70
C HIS A 121 2.12 -3.26 -17.84
N LEU A 122 3.30 -2.93 -18.41
CA LEU A 122 3.44 -1.93 -19.47
C LEU A 122 2.58 -2.25 -20.70
N LYS A 123 2.35 -3.52 -21.02
CA LYS A 123 1.47 -3.97 -22.11
C LYS A 123 0.11 -3.28 -22.09
N ASN A 124 -0.46 -3.06 -20.90
CA ASN A 124 -1.80 -2.50 -20.74
C ASN A 124 -1.87 -1.00 -21.01
N GLN A 125 -0.72 -0.30 -21.00
CA GLN A 125 -0.62 1.15 -21.20
C GLN A 125 0.42 1.48 -22.28
N LEU A 126 0.75 0.50 -23.13
CA LEU A 126 1.85 0.62 -24.09
C LEU A 126 1.56 1.70 -25.12
N VAL A 127 0.31 1.78 -25.59
CA VAL A 127 -0.11 2.76 -26.60
C VAL A 127 0.02 4.18 -26.04
N GLU A 128 -0.48 4.43 -24.84
CA GLU A 128 -0.45 5.73 -24.19
C GLU A 128 0.99 6.14 -23.85
N THR A 129 1.77 5.20 -23.30
CA THR A 129 3.18 5.46 -22.96
C THR A 129 4.00 5.74 -24.21
N MET A 130 3.83 4.94 -25.27
CA MET A 130 4.54 5.16 -26.54
C MET A 130 4.17 6.49 -27.18
N ASN A 131 2.88 6.86 -27.16
CA ASN A 131 2.42 8.14 -27.68
C ASN A 131 3.05 9.33 -26.93
N ALA A 132 3.21 9.21 -25.60
CA ALA A 132 3.91 10.22 -24.82
C ALA A 132 5.38 10.36 -25.27
N GLU A 133 6.10 9.27 -25.45
CA GLU A 133 7.51 9.30 -25.89
C GLU A 133 7.69 9.86 -27.31
N ILE A 134 6.74 9.60 -28.21
CA ILE A 134 6.71 10.22 -29.55
C ILE A 134 6.48 11.73 -29.43
N SER A 135 5.51 12.16 -28.60
CA SER A 135 5.20 13.58 -28.38
C SER A 135 6.37 14.39 -27.80
N GLN A 136 7.23 13.74 -27.00
CA GLN A 136 8.43 14.35 -26.42
C GLN A 136 9.64 14.32 -27.37
N GLY A 137 9.51 13.68 -28.54
CA GLY A 137 10.61 13.53 -29.50
C GLY A 137 11.66 12.50 -29.09
N VAL A 138 11.39 11.66 -28.09
CA VAL A 138 12.28 10.56 -27.67
C VAL A 138 12.24 9.44 -28.70
N VAL A 139 11.04 9.16 -29.24
CA VAL A 139 10.81 8.16 -30.28
C VAL A 139 10.42 8.86 -31.56
N THR A 140 11.35 8.94 -32.51
CA THR A 140 11.13 9.60 -33.82
C THR A 140 10.95 8.62 -34.97
N ASP A 141 11.30 7.35 -34.77
CA ASP A 141 11.22 6.30 -35.77
C ASP A 141 11.00 4.91 -35.11
N ILE A 142 10.73 3.91 -35.94
CA ILE A 142 10.46 2.52 -35.50
C ILE A 142 11.68 1.93 -34.77
N ASN A 143 12.90 2.23 -35.21
CA ASN A 143 14.10 1.73 -34.55
C ASN A 143 14.28 2.35 -33.15
N GLY A 144 13.91 3.62 -32.99
CA GLY A 144 13.81 4.34 -31.72
C GLY A 144 12.79 3.70 -30.80
N ALA A 145 11.60 3.36 -31.32
CA ALA A 145 10.56 2.67 -30.56
C ALA A 145 11.06 1.31 -30.05
N LEU A 146 11.75 0.54 -30.89
CA LEU A 146 12.33 -0.76 -30.51
C LEU A 146 13.47 -0.61 -29.48
N ARG A 147 14.32 0.41 -29.61
CA ARG A 147 15.37 0.70 -28.61
C ARG A 147 14.75 1.08 -27.27
N TRP A 148 13.74 1.94 -27.28
CA TRP A 148 13.00 2.31 -26.09
C TRP A 148 12.38 1.08 -25.43
N LEU A 149 11.65 0.25 -26.19
CA LEU A 149 11.02 -0.96 -25.65
C LEU A 149 12.04 -1.89 -25.00
N LYS A 150 13.22 -2.08 -25.62
CA LYS A 150 14.32 -2.89 -25.07
C LYS A 150 14.89 -2.38 -23.75
N SER A 151 14.77 -1.07 -23.47
CA SER A 151 15.19 -0.47 -22.20
C SER A 151 14.18 -0.67 -21.06
N THR A 152 12.97 -1.15 -21.35
CA THR A 152 11.92 -1.28 -20.35
C THR A 152 12.03 -2.57 -19.53
N PHE A 153 11.50 -2.54 -18.30
CA PHE A 153 11.34 -3.74 -17.48
C PHE A 153 10.45 -4.80 -18.15
N PHE A 154 9.50 -4.37 -19.00
CA PHE A 154 8.67 -5.26 -19.80
C PHE A 154 9.50 -6.17 -20.71
N TYR A 155 10.47 -5.61 -21.43
CA TYR A 155 11.33 -6.40 -22.31
C TYR A 155 12.17 -7.42 -21.53
N VAL A 156 12.73 -7.02 -20.39
CA VAL A 156 13.48 -7.93 -19.50
C VAL A 156 12.60 -9.10 -19.05
N ARG A 157 11.39 -8.82 -18.56
CA ARG A 157 10.47 -9.85 -18.07
C ARG A 157 9.94 -10.75 -19.18
N MET A 158 9.64 -10.21 -20.35
CA MET A 158 9.22 -10.98 -21.53
C MET A 158 10.30 -11.99 -21.94
N ARG A 159 11.58 -11.64 -21.84
CA ARG A 159 12.68 -12.58 -22.12
C ARG A 159 12.85 -13.66 -21.04
N CYS A 160 12.66 -13.30 -19.77
CA CYS A 160 12.77 -14.26 -18.67
C CYS A 160 11.58 -15.23 -18.58
N ARG A 161 10.37 -14.76 -18.93
CA ARG A 161 9.14 -15.56 -18.85
C ARG A 161 8.17 -15.24 -20.00
N PRO A 162 8.44 -15.71 -21.22
CA PRO A 162 7.64 -15.38 -22.40
C PRO A 162 6.17 -15.81 -22.29
N THR A 163 5.90 -16.94 -21.61
CA THR A 163 4.55 -17.51 -21.50
C THR A 163 3.55 -16.68 -20.68
N PHE A 164 4.03 -15.68 -19.94
CA PHE A 164 3.16 -14.78 -19.17
C PHE A 164 2.66 -13.58 -19.99
N TYR A 165 3.36 -13.19 -21.05
CA TYR A 165 3.19 -11.91 -21.75
C TYR A 165 2.46 -12.02 -23.09
#